data_AF-B6EK40-F1
#
_entry.id   AF-B6EK40-F1
#
_cell.length_a   1.000
_cell.length_b   1.000
_cell.length_c   1.000
_cell.angle_alpha   90.00
_cell.angle_beta   90.00
_cell.angle_gamma   90.00
#
_symmetry.space_group_name_H-M   'P 1'
#
loop_
_entity.id
_entity.type
_entity.pdbx_description
1 polymer ?
#
loop_
_entity_poly.entity_id
_entity_poly.type
_entity_poly.pdbx_seq_one_letter_code
_entity_poly.pdbx_strand_id
1 'polypeptide(L)'
;MFNLKKESSQELLKIIEIHIPYDSARKLSSAFSHLRLGDDKSWLRTSHWFGTTIKHCLIKELNYKISNFKENKDQQALIIRGLPIDQNLCKTPYNGYVSPSKLPIISAINIGIYQLAKIEPTSYQSENDGLLFRHVVPSLKGRNDKSSHGSKHTFGHHVDNPDLPLTNEKITDKSGCPEFLSLMSLRSDLKVKSNFILVDDVLNQLSNGVIEQLSKPHFEISRPDSFKQSVKTILPLISFDNDGVAYCRYDKENTTPLTTEAAAALVMWEAQLKNTELNNAITYQPGDFLIIKNQRLMHSREGFSPRDDGTDRWLIRLFGMSSLERIIPINEENKHIAQD
;
A
#
# COMPACT_ATOMS: atom_id res chain seq x y z
N MET A 1 -15.09 -35.74 -35.64
CA MET A 1 -13.96 -34.82 -35.85
C MET A 1 -14.46 -33.40 -35.59
N PHE A 2 -14.56 -33.01 -34.32
CA PHE A 2 -14.90 -31.64 -33.92
C PHE A 2 -13.77 -31.14 -33.04
N ASN A 3 -12.91 -30.32 -33.66
CA ASN A 3 -11.83 -29.60 -33.00
C ASN A 3 -12.45 -28.50 -32.14
N LEU A 4 -12.62 -28.76 -30.85
CA LEU A 4 -12.73 -27.69 -29.86
C LEU A 4 -11.34 -27.11 -29.69
N LYS A 5 -11.09 -25.99 -30.39
CA LYS A 5 -9.98 -25.10 -30.08
C LYS A 5 -10.06 -24.78 -28.59
N LYS A 6 -9.06 -25.25 -27.85
CA LYS A 6 -8.66 -24.69 -26.56
C LYS A 6 -8.38 -23.21 -26.79
N GLU A 7 -9.37 -22.35 -26.58
CA GLU A 7 -9.10 -20.97 -26.25
C GLU A 7 -8.42 -21.01 -24.88
N SER A 8 -7.12 -20.70 -24.86
CA SER A 8 -6.39 -20.51 -23.63
C SER A 8 -6.94 -19.24 -22.97
N SER A 9 -7.88 -19.42 -22.04
CA SER A 9 -8.17 -18.42 -21.02
C SER A 9 -6.84 -18.14 -20.29
N GLN A 10 -6.21 -17.02 -20.62
CA GLN A 10 -5.18 -16.44 -19.75
C GLN A 10 -5.86 -16.27 -18.39
N GLU A 11 -5.46 -17.06 -17.39
CA GLU A 11 -5.80 -16.75 -16.00
C GLU A 11 -5.43 -15.28 -15.77
N LEU A 12 -6.43 -14.45 -15.49
CA LEU A 12 -6.21 -13.05 -15.17
C LEU A 12 -5.42 -13.00 -13.86
N LEU A 13 -4.11 -12.78 -13.97
CA LEU A 13 -3.21 -12.74 -12.83
C LEU A 13 -3.59 -11.57 -11.91
N LYS A 14 -4.10 -11.89 -10.71
CA LYS A 14 -4.43 -10.89 -9.67
C LYS A 14 -3.20 -10.14 -9.16
N ILE A 15 -2.02 -10.76 -9.26
CA ILE A 15 -0.72 -10.20 -8.89
C ILE A 15 0.16 -10.16 -10.13
N ILE A 16 0.66 -8.99 -10.48
CA ILE A 16 1.57 -8.82 -11.61
C ILE A 16 2.96 -8.54 -11.08
N GLU A 17 3.95 -9.24 -11.63
CA GLU A 17 5.36 -8.90 -11.44
C GLU A 17 5.99 -8.47 -12.77
N ILE A 18 6.70 -7.35 -12.75
CA ILE A 18 7.46 -6.83 -13.88
C ILE A 18 8.90 -6.51 -13.46
N HIS A 19 9.81 -6.62 -14.42
CA HIS A 19 11.23 -6.35 -14.22
C HIS A 19 11.68 -5.20 -15.10
N ILE A 20 12.32 -4.20 -14.50
CA ILE A 20 12.86 -3.05 -15.20
C ILE A 20 14.21 -3.46 -15.83
N PRO A 21 14.37 -3.33 -17.17
CA PRO A 21 15.64 -3.63 -17.81
C PRO A 21 16.76 -2.70 -17.32
N TYR A 22 18.00 -3.21 -17.32
CA TYR A 22 19.17 -2.45 -16.89
C TYR A 22 19.30 -1.08 -17.58
N ASP A 23 19.08 -1.02 -18.90
CA ASP A 23 19.14 0.24 -19.64
C ASP A 23 18.05 1.24 -19.25
N SER A 24 16.84 0.75 -18.95
CA SER A 24 15.76 1.58 -18.42
C SER A 24 16.13 2.13 -17.04
N ALA A 25 16.65 1.28 -16.14
CA ALA A 25 17.09 1.71 -14.81
C ALA A 25 18.23 2.75 -14.89
N ARG A 26 19.20 2.58 -15.80
CA ARG A 26 20.27 3.57 -16.02
C ARG A 26 19.72 4.92 -16.51
N LYS A 27 18.80 4.92 -17.48
CA LYS A 27 18.18 6.14 -17.99
C LYS A 27 17.42 6.88 -16.89
N LEU A 28 16.64 6.16 -16.09
CA LEU A 28 15.92 6.71 -14.94
C LEU A 28 16.88 7.31 -13.90
N SER A 29 17.94 6.56 -13.55
CA SER A 29 18.96 7.03 -12.60
C SER A 29 19.61 8.32 -13.08
N SER A 30 19.97 8.40 -14.37
CA SER A 30 20.58 9.59 -14.96
C SER A 30 19.62 10.78 -15.03
N ALA A 31 18.32 10.53 -15.25
CA ALA A 31 17.33 11.59 -15.36
C ALA A 31 17.00 12.23 -14.00
N PHE A 32 17.07 11.47 -12.91
CA PHE A 32 16.59 11.92 -11.60
C PHE A 32 17.69 12.25 -10.59
N SER A 33 18.95 11.84 -10.80
CA SER A 33 20.06 12.01 -9.85
C SER A 33 20.32 13.46 -9.38
N HIS A 34 20.00 14.45 -10.21
CA HIS A 34 20.32 15.86 -9.97
C HIS A 34 19.12 16.70 -9.52
N LEU A 35 17.95 16.10 -9.25
CA LEU A 35 16.79 16.83 -8.77
C LEU A 35 17.05 17.43 -7.39
N ARG A 36 16.58 18.66 -7.17
CA ARG A 36 16.70 19.41 -5.92
C ARG A 36 15.39 20.13 -5.60
N LEU A 37 14.34 19.35 -5.36
CA LEU A 37 13.03 19.88 -4.99
C LEU A 37 12.88 19.87 -3.46
N GLY A 38 12.52 21.02 -2.89
CA GLY A 38 12.60 21.26 -1.45
C GLY A 38 11.39 20.80 -0.63
N ASP A 39 10.19 20.80 -1.22
CA ASP A 39 8.92 20.54 -0.53
C ASP A 39 7.98 19.65 -1.35
N ASP A 40 7.00 19.05 -0.68
CA ASP A 40 6.01 18.13 -1.27
C ASP A 40 5.24 18.77 -2.43
N LYS A 41 4.89 20.07 -2.32
CA LYS A 41 4.20 20.81 -3.40
C LYS A 41 5.04 20.84 -4.68
N SER A 42 6.35 21.02 -4.56
CA SER A 42 7.28 21.04 -5.70
C SER A 42 7.36 19.66 -6.36
N TRP A 43 7.39 18.57 -5.58
CA TRP A 43 7.33 17.22 -6.12
C TRP A 43 6.03 16.95 -6.87
N LEU A 44 4.89 17.34 -6.30
CA LEU A 44 3.58 17.15 -6.93
C LEU A 44 3.42 17.98 -8.20
N ARG A 45 3.86 19.25 -8.22
CA ARG A 45 3.85 20.07 -9.45
C ARG A 45 4.68 19.48 -10.58
N THR A 46 5.70 18.69 -10.26
CA THR A 46 6.57 18.02 -11.23
C THR A 46 6.10 16.60 -11.58
N SER A 47 4.98 16.11 -11.02
CA SER A 47 4.50 14.73 -11.20
C SER A 47 4.37 14.34 -12.68
N HIS A 48 3.80 15.21 -13.51
CA HIS A 48 3.63 14.98 -14.95
C HIS A 48 4.96 14.73 -15.66
N TRP A 49 6.00 15.49 -15.31
CA TRP A 49 7.33 15.32 -15.88
C TRP A 49 7.96 14.00 -15.42
N PHE A 50 7.81 13.62 -14.14
CA PHE A 50 8.29 12.32 -13.65
C PHE A 50 7.63 11.16 -14.38
N GLY A 51 6.29 11.14 -14.47
CA GLY A 51 5.55 10.08 -15.16
C GLY A 51 5.90 10.00 -16.65
N THR A 52 6.05 11.15 -17.31
CA THR A 52 6.46 11.21 -18.72
C THR A 52 7.89 10.71 -18.92
N THR A 53 8.81 11.05 -18.01
CA THR A 53 10.20 10.58 -18.06
C THR A 53 10.26 9.06 -17.89
N ILE A 54 9.52 8.51 -16.92
CA ILE A 54 9.41 7.06 -16.72
C ILE A 54 8.86 6.41 -17.99
N LYS A 55 7.77 6.94 -18.54
CA LYS A 55 7.15 6.42 -19.76
C LYS A 55 8.14 6.30 -20.92
N HIS A 56 9.02 7.29 -21.12
CA HIS A 56 10.03 7.26 -22.19
C HIS A 56 11.21 6.32 -21.90
N CYS A 57 11.51 6.06 -20.62
CA CYS A 57 12.59 5.15 -20.24
C CYS A 57 12.18 3.68 -20.32
N LEU A 58 10.89 3.37 -20.22
CA LEU A 58 10.35 2.02 -20.23
C LEU A 58 9.88 1.57 -21.62
N ILE A 59 9.94 0.26 -21.86
CA ILE A 59 9.35 -0.35 -23.05
C ILE A 59 7.80 -0.31 -22.99
N LYS A 60 7.15 -0.38 -24.16
CA LYS A 60 5.70 -0.23 -24.31
C LYS A 60 4.90 -1.20 -23.43
N GLU A 61 5.35 -2.45 -23.29
CA GLU A 61 4.67 -3.46 -22.48
C GLU A 61 4.64 -3.09 -20.99
N LEU A 62 5.78 -2.64 -20.44
CA LEU A 62 5.88 -2.22 -19.03
C LEU A 62 5.03 -0.99 -18.76
N ASN A 63 5.06 -0.01 -19.68
CA ASN A 63 4.20 1.16 -19.63
C ASN A 63 2.71 0.78 -19.59
N TYR A 64 2.30 -0.16 -20.44
CA TYR A 64 0.92 -0.64 -20.47
C TYR A 64 0.53 -1.28 -19.13
N LYS A 65 1.35 -2.18 -18.58
CA LYS A 65 1.09 -2.84 -17.30
C LYS A 65 0.96 -1.84 -16.14
N ILE A 66 1.86 -0.86 -16.03
CA ILE A 66 1.79 0.16 -14.97
C ILE A 66 0.58 1.08 -15.16
N SER A 67 0.38 1.60 -16.37
CA SER A 67 -0.68 2.59 -16.63
C SER A 67 -2.11 2.02 -16.55
N ASN A 68 -2.26 0.71 -16.71
CA ASN A 68 -3.56 0.03 -16.65
C ASN A 68 -3.88 -0.56 -15.27
N PHE A 69 -2.92 -0.58 -14.32
CA PHE A 69 -3.08 -1.24 -13.02
C PHE A 69 -4.28 -0.71 -12.22
N LYS A 70 -4.45 0.62 -12.20
CA LYS A 70 -5.55 1.29 -11.47
C LYS A 70 -6.92 0.76 -11.93
N GLU A 71 -7.15 0.82 -13.24
CA GLU A 71 -8.45 0.51 -13.88
C GLU A 71 -8.73 -0.99 -13.97
N ASN A 72 -7.70 -1.84 -13.97
CA ASN A 72 -7.88 -3.28 -14.10
C ASN A 72 -8.46 -3.87 -12.80
N LYS A 73 -9.75 -4.22 -12.80
CA LYS A 73 -10.45 -4.74 -11.61
C LYS A 73 -9.97 -6.12 -11.15
N ASP A 74 -9.28 -6.90 -11.98
CA ASP A 74 -8.79 -8.22 -11.55
C ASP A 74 -7.45 -8.12 -10.80
N GLN A 75 -6.65 -7.11 -11.12
CA GLN A 75 -5.35 -6.85 -10.50
C GLN A 75 -5.51 -6.16 -9.14
N GLN A 76 -4.82 -6.70 -8.14
CA GLN A 76 -4.80 -6.20 -6.77
C GLN A 76 -3.41 -5.78 -6.30
N ALA A 77 -2.35 -6.34 -6.88
CA ALA A 77 -0.97 -5.97 -6.59
C ALA A 77 -0.12 -5.92 -7.86
N LEU A 78 0.79 -4.95 -7.93
CA LEU A 78 1.82 -4.84 -8.95
C LEU A 78 3.18 -4.71 -8.28
N ILE A 79 4.08 -5.62 -8.61
CA ILE A 79 5.46 -5.67 -8.16
C ILE A 79 6.36 -5.24 -9.32
N ILE A 80 7.19 -4.23 -9.08
CA ILE A 80 8.14 -3.69 -10.05
C ILE A 80 9.54 -3.91 -9.48
N ARG A 81 10.33 -4.76 -10.14
CA ARG A 81 11.69 -5.12 -9.71
C ARG A 81 12.74 -4.31 -10.46
N GLY A 82 13.83 -3.96 -9.76
CA GLY A 82 15.02 -3.39 -10.39
C GLY A 82 14.95 -1.91 -10.78
N LEU A 83 14.11 -1.11 -10.11
CA LEU A 83 14.17 0.35 -10.26
C LEU A 83 15.48 0.89 -9.64
N PRO A 84 16.04 1.98 -10.15
CA PRO A 84 17.25 2.54 -9.57
C PRO A 84 16.94 3.21 -8.22
N ILE A 85 17.97 3.31 -7.38
CA ILE A 85 17.92 3.98 -6.08
C ILE A 85 19.06 5.00 -5.98
N ASP A 86 18.96 5.91 -5.03
CA ASP A 86 20.04 6.84 -4.71
C ASP A 86 21.30 6.08 -4.22
N GLN A 87 22.47 6.37 -4.78
CA GLN A 87 23.70 5.64 -4.47
C GLN A 87 24.27 5.94 -3.07
N ASN A 88 24.12 7.19 -2.61
CA ASN A 88 24.70 7.67 -1.36
C ASN A 88 23.61 7.78 -0.29
N LEU A 89 23.05 6.63 0.11
CA LEU A 89 22.08 6.58 1.21
C LEU A 89 22.75 6.88 2.55
N CYS A 90 22.10 7.69 3.38
CA CYS A 90 22.49 7.80 4.78
C CYS A 90 22.21 6.49 5.54
N LYS A 91 22.65 6.44 6.80
CA LYS A 91 22.23 5.40 7.75
C LYS A 91 20.70 5.37 7.85
N THR A 92 20.12 4.19 8.08
CA THR A 92 18.68 4.03 8.30
C THR A 92 18.19 5.06 9.33
N PRO A 93 17.21 5.91 8.99
CA PRO A 93 16.84 7.08 9.79
C PRO A 93 15.87 6.71 10.93
N TYR A 94 16.36 6.05 11.99
CA TYR A 94 15.50 5.49 13.05
C TYR A 94 14.64 6.50 13.82
N ASN A 95 15.05 7.77 13.89
CA ASN A 95 14.39 8.81 14.70
C ASN A 95 14.03 10.06 13.87
N GLY A 96 14.02 9.97 12.54
CA GLY A 96 13.91 11.17 11.73
C GLY A 96 13.33 10.94 10.35
N TYR A 97 12.98 12.06 9.74
CA TYR A 97 12.56 12.15 8.36
C TYR A 97 13.75 12.50 7.47
N VAL A 98 13.92 11.82 6.35
CA VAL A 98 14.91 12.21 5.34
C VAL A 98 14.17 12.96 4.25
N SER A 99 14.47 14.25 4.11
CA SER A 99 13.86 15.07 3.07
C SER A 99 13.96 14.40 1.69
N PRO A 100 12.88 14.40 0.90
CA PRO A 100 12.87 13.93 -0.49
C PRO A 100 13.98 14.53 -1.36
N SER A 101 14.44 15.75 -1.06
CA SER A 101 15.58 16.39 -1.72
C SER A 101 16.91 15.61 -1.60
N LYS A 102 17.04 14.77 -0.57
CA LYS A 102 18.20 13.88 -0.33
C LYS A 102 18.03 12.48 -0.92
N LEU A 103 16.82 12.15 -1.41
CA LEU A 103 16.47 10.88 -2.04
C LEU A 103 15.81 11.12 -3.41
N PRO A 104 16.42 11.93 -4.30
CA PRO A 104 15.75 12.43 -5.49
C PRO A 104 15.29 11.32 -6.44
N ILE A 105 16.05 10.23 -6.59
CA ILE A 105 15.69 9.13 -7.49
C ILE A 105 14.46 8.40 -6.95
N ILE A 106 14.48 8.03 -5.66
CA ILE A 106 13.36 7.34 -5.00
C ILE A 106 12.09 8.19 -5.03
N SER A 107 12.19 9.48 -4.71
CA SER A 107 11.05 10.39 -4.67
C SER A 107 10.43 10.60 -6.05
N ALA A 108 11.26 10.81 -7.08
CA ALA A 108 10.80 10.92 -8.47
C ALA A 108 10.13 9.63 -8.97
N ILE A 109 10.66 8.46 -8.60
CA ILE A 109 10.09 7.16 -9.00
C ILE A 109 8.73 6.93 -8.35
N ASN A 110 8.59 7.18 -7.04
CA ASN A 110 7.31 7.00 -6.35
C ASN A 110 6.20 7.84 -6.99
N ILE A 111 6.44 9.14 -7.17
CA ILE A 111 5.47 10.06 -7.78
C ILE A 111 5.27 9.75 -9.26
N GLY A 112 6.34 9.42 -9.99
CA GLY A 112 6.28 9.14 -11.42
C GLY A 112 5.52 7.85 -11.75
N ILE A 113 5.68 6.79 -10.95
CA ILE A 113 4.92 5.55 -11.12
C ILE A 113 3.44 5.81 -10.83
N TYR A 114 3.12 6.58 -9.78
CA TYR A 114 1.76 6.99 -9.48
C TYR A 114 1.15 7.80 -10.61
N GLN A 115 1.89 8.79 -11.14
CA GLN A 115 1.46 9.56 -12.30
C GLN A 115 1.22 8.68 -13.54
N LEU A 116 2.10 7.71 -13.81
CA LEU A 116 1.96 6.80 -14.94
C LEU A 116 0.74 5.88 -14.77
N ALA A 117 0.47 5.43 -13.55
CA ALA A 117 -0.70 4.65 -13.16
C ALA A 117 -1.99 5.49 -12.98
N LYS A 118 -1.89 6.82 -13.12
CA LYS A 118 -2.98 7.79 -12.90
C LYS A 118 -3.55 7.75 -11.47
N ILE A 119 -2.68 7.54 -10.49
CA ILE A 119 -3.00 7.54 -9.06
C ILE A 119 -2.54 8.86 -8.48
N GLU A 120 -3.40 9.50 -7.68
CA GLU A 120 -3.12 10.78 -7.04
C GLU A 120 -2.40 10.54 -5.71
N PRO A 121 -1.14 11.00 -5.52
CA PRO A 121 -0.43 10.86 -4.26
C PRO A 121 -1.14 11.60 -3.12
N THR A 122 -1.18 11.01 -1.93
CA THR A 122 -1.92 11.56 -0.77
C THR A 122 -1.21 11.22 0.53
N SER A 123 -1.43 12.05 1.55
CA SER A 123 -1.04 11.83 2.95
C SER A 123 -2.20 12.21 3.87
N TYR A 124 -2.10 11.88 5.15
CA TYR A 124 -3.12 12.16 6.16
C TYR A 124 -2.53 13.03 7.26
N GLN A 125 -3.28 14.03 7.73
CA GLN A 125 -2.75 15.07 8.63
C GLN A 125 -2.19 14.50 9.93
N SER A 126 -2.92 13.56 10.54
CA SER A 126 -2.52 13.04 11.85
C SER A 126 -1.46 11.94 11.77
N GLU A 127 -1.06 11.53 10.56
CA GLU A 127 -0.08 10.50 10.30
C GLU A 127 1.18 11.06 9.61
N ASN A 128 2.37 10.73 10.13
CA ASN A 128 3.65 11.19 9.56
C ASN A 128 3.71 12.73 9.37
N ASP A 129 3.02 13.48 10.24
CA ASP A 129 2.84 14.93 10.18
C ASP A 129 2.36 15.45 8.81
N GLY A 130 1.58 14.63 8.08
CA GLY A 130 1.06 14.97 6.75
C GLY A 130 2.10 14.90 5.63
N LEU A 131 3.32 14.44 5.88
CA LEU A 131 4.37 14.31 4.87
C LEU A 131 4.07 13.13 3.93
N LEU A 132 4.22 13.35 2.62
CA LEU A 132 3.90 12.35 1.57
C LEU A 132 4.69 11.05 1.72
N PHE A 133 6.00 11.14 1.94
CA PHE A 133 6.90 10.00 1.91
C PHE A 133 7.15 9.47 3.32
N ARG A 134 6.48 8.40 3.73
CA ARG A 134 6.72 7.83 5.06
C ARG A 134 7.92 6.88 5.03
N HIS A 135 8.87 7.11 5.93
CA HIS A 135 9.96 6.15 6.18
C HIS A 135 9.44 4.97 7.00
N VAL A 136 9.44 3.77 6.41
CA VAL A 136 9.12 2.53 7.12
C VAL A 136 10.43 1.87 7.53
N VAL A 137 10.84 2.17 8.76
CA VAL A 137 12.07 1.73 9.41
C VAL A 137 11.74 1.20 10.82
N PRO A 138 12.54 0.28 11.38
CA PRO A 138 12.31 -0.16 12.76
C PRO A 138 12.53 1.00 13.74
N SER A 139 11.61 1.17 14.69
CA SER A 139 11.74 2.19 15.74
C SER A 139 12.63 1.71 16.88
N LEU A 140 13.45 2.62 17.41
CA LEU A 140 14.25 2.38 18.62
C LEU A 140 13.40 2.36 19.89
N LYS A 141 12.32 3.15 19.93
CA LYS A 141 11.48 3.35 21.13
C LYS A 141 10.23 2.47 21.16
N GLY A 142 9.81 1.93 20.01
CA GLY A 142 8.57 1.17 19.84
C GLY A 142 8.77 -0.29 19.42
N ARG A 143 9.89 -0.92 19.80
CA ARG A 143 10.26 -2.27 19.30
C ARG A 143 9.23 -3.35 19.61
N ASN A 144 8.51 -3.19 20.71
CA ASN A 144 7.47 -4.11 21.18
C ASN A 144 6.08 -3.74 20.63
N ASP A 145 5.95 -2.66 19.89
CA ASP A 145 4.66 -2.22 19.35
C ASP A 145 4.28 -3.14 18.18
N LYS A 146 2.97 -3.33 17.97
CA LYS A 146 2.44 -4.00 16.77
C LYS A 146 2.02 -2.97 15.75
N SER A 147 2.98 -2.20 15.26
CA SER A 147 2.77 -1.13 14.27
C SER A 147 3.80 -1.21 13.15
N SER A 148 3.66 -0.37 12.12
CA SER A 148 4.63 -0.26 11.02
C SER A 148 6.06 0.09 11.48
N HIS A 149 6.21 0.66 12.67
CA HIS A 149 7.50 0.98 13.30
C HIS A 149 7.96 -0.09 14.31
N GLY A 150 7.07 -0.92 14.82
CA GLY A 150 7.42 -2.05 15.67
C GLY A 150 8.28 -3.05 14.93
N SER A 151 9.11 -3.84 15.60
CA SER A 151 10.00 -4.81 14.91
C SER A 151 9.90 -6.22 15.47
N LYS A 152 9.87 -6.40 16.79
CA LYS A 152 9.98 -7.72 17.43
C LYS A 152 8.75 -8.60 17.26
N HIS A 153 7.56 -8.00 17.18
CA HIS A 153 6.32 -8.73 16.98
C HIS A 153 5.91 -8.72 15.51
N THR A 154 5.23 -9.78 15.10
CA THR A 154 4.50 -9.80 13.84
C THR A 154 3.47 -8.68 13.86
N PHE A 155 3.55 -7.81 12.86
CA PHE A 155 2.48 -6.86 12.60
C PHE A 155 1.44 -7.59 11.76
N GLY A 156 0.27 -7.81 12.35
CA GLY A 156 -0.79 -8.67 11.80
C GLY A 156 -1.29 -8.22 10.44
N HIS A 157 -2.10 -9.07 9.81
CA HIS A 157 -2.76 -8.72 8.55
C HIS A 157 -3.71 -7.54 8.77
N HIS A 158 -3.57 -6.51 7.94
CA HIS A 158 -4.37 -5.30 8.02
C HIS A 158 -4.50 -4.59 6.67
N VAL A 159 -5.53 -3.76 6.58
CA VAL A 159 -5.71 -2.68 5.60
C VAL A 159 -5.31 -1.37 6.28
N ASP A 160 -4.56 -0.49 5.61
CA ASP A 160 -4.19 0.81 6.19
C ASP A 160 -5.40 1.76 6.24
N ASN A 161 -5.55 2.47 7.36
CA ASN A 161 -6.62 3.42 7.67
C ASN A 161 -8.04 2.85 7.42
N PRO A 162 -8.36 1.68 8.00
CA PRO A 162 -9.60 0.95 7.70
C PRO A 162 -10.83 1.55 8.39
N ASP A 163 -10.67 2.61 9.20
CA ASP A 163 -11.76 3.36 9.83
C ASP A 163 -12.34 4.45 8.92
N LEU A 164 -11.62 4.85 7.86
CA LEU A 164 -12.04 5.88 6.91
C LEU A 164 -12.97 5.33 5.82
N PRO A 165 -13.86 6.13 5.18
CA PRO A 165 -14.78 5.66 4.15
C PRO A 165 -14.10 4.86 3.01
N LEU A 166 -14.59 3.65 2.72
CA LEU A 166 -14.08 2.79 1.63
C LEU A 166 -14.45 3.33 0.26
N THR A 167 -13.86 2.80 -0.81
CA THR A 167 -14.07 3.25 -2.20
C THR A 167 -15.53 3.30 -2.63
N ASN A 168 -16.33 2.34 -2.18
CA ASN A 168 -17.75 2.25 -2.50
C ASN A 168 -18.66 3.08 -1.57
N GLU A 169 -18.09 3.82 -0.63
CA GLU A 169 -18.82 4.61 0.35
C GLU A 169 -18.70 6.12 0.09
N LYS A 170 -19.72 6.86 0.55
CA LYS A 170 -19.78 8.30 0.39
C LYS A 170 -18.84 9.00 1.37
N ILE A 171 -18.19 10.05 0.89
CA ILE A 171 -17.44 11.00 1.72
C ILE A 171 -18.42 11.98 2.34
N THR A 172 -18.33 12.17 3.66
CA THR A 172 -19.18 13.10 4.43
C THR A 172 -18.33 14.11 5.18
N ASP A 173 -17.66 13.66 6.24
CA ASP A 173 -16.98 14.46 7.25
C ASP A 173 -15.49 14.11 7.39
N LYS A 174 -15.07 13.02 6.76
CA LYS A 174 -13.68 12.53 6.72
C LYS A 174 -13.28 12.18 5.31
N SER A 175 -11.99 12.33 5.00
CA SER A 175 -11.41 11.87 3.75
C SER A 175 -11.53 10.35 3.61
N GLY A 176 -11.54 9.86 2.37
CA GLY A 176 -11.60 8.42 2.10
C GLY A 176 -10.37 7.66 2.59
N CYS A 177 -10.56 6.36 2.84
CA CYS A 177 -9.50 5.40 3.05
C CYS A 177 -8.57 5.37 1.82
N PRO A 178 -7.23 5.25 2.00
CA PRO A 178 -6.31 5.11 0.88
C PRO A 178 -6.76 3.97 -0.03
N GLU A 179 -6.89 4.25 -1.32
CA GLU A 179 -7.24 3.22 -2.30
C GLU A 179 -6.00 2.45 -2.74
N PHE A 180 -4.86 3.14 -2.76
CA PHE A 180 -3.56 2.60 -3.13
C PHE A 180 -2.53 2.87 -2.05
N LEU A 181 -1.59 1.94 -1.94
CA LEU A 181 -0.42 2.05 -1.09
C LEU A 181 0.76 1.50 -1.87
N SER A 182 1.89 2.21 -1.85
CA SER A 182 3.15 1.68 -2.35
C SER A 182 4.20 1.53 -1.26
N LEU A 183 5.10 0.58 -1.47
CA LEU A 183 6.29 0.35 -0.67
C LEU A 183 7.48 0.21 -1.62
N MET A 184 8.41 1.17 -1.57
CA MET A 184 9.67 1.12 -2.31
C MET A 184 10.83 0.82 -1.38
N SER A 185 11.66 -0.17 -1.71
CA SER A 185 12.80 -0.57 -0.88
C SER A 185 14.08 0.19 -1.23
N LEU A 186 14.71 0.76 -0.20
CA LEU A 186 16.01 1.42 -0.28
C LEU A 186 17.09 0.53 0.33
N ARG A 187 16.73 -0.16 1.41
CA ARG A 187 17.60 -1.13 2.09
C ARG A 187 16.77 -2.33 2.51
N SER A 188 17.34 -3.51 2.32
CA SER A 188 16.66 -4.78 2.57
C SER A 188 17.20 -5.50 3.80
N ASP A 189 16.32 -6.27 4.43
CA ASP A 189 16.72 -7.37 5.30
C ASP A 189 16.14 -8.66 4.70
N LEU A 190 17.02 -9.51 4.18
CA LEU A 190 16.63 -10.76 3.48
C LEU A 190 15.95 -11.76 4.41
N LYS A 191 16.02 -11.57 5.73
CA LYS A 191 15.31 -12.40 6.72
C LYS A 191 13.87 -11.94 6.94
N VAL A 192 13.49 -10.76 6.44
CA VAL A 192 12.20 -10.14 6.71
C VAL A 192 11.32 -10.20 5.47
N LYS A 193 10.30 -11.05 5.51
CA LYS A 193 9.27 -11.12 4.48
C LYS A 193 8.15 -10.13 4.80
N SER A 194 7.68 -9.46 3.76
CA SER A 194 6.36 -8.84 3.77
C SER A 194 5.37 -9.83 3.18
N ASN A 195 4.27 -10.04 3.87
CA ASN A 195 3.25 -11.02 3.52
C ASN A 195 1.96 -10.29 3.19
N PHE A 196 1.19 -10.81 2.24
CA PHE A 196 -0.14 -10.28 1.94
C PHE A 196 -1.08 -11.38 1.45
N ILE A 197 -2.36 -11.20 1.75
CA ILE A 197 -3.44 -12.09 1.35
C ILE A 197 -4.51 -11.28 0.62
N LEU A 198 -4.95 -11.79 -0.53
CA LEU A 198 -5.99 -11.15 -1.33
C LEU A 198 -7.36 -11.38 -0.68
N VAL A 199 -8.19 -10.33 -0.59
CA VAL A 199 -9.51 -10.40 0.05
C VAL A 199 -10.40 -11.40 -0.67
N ASP A 200 -10.42 -11.38 -2.00
CA ASP A 200 -11.21 -12.31 -2.82
C ASP A 200 -10.86 -13.77 -2.53
N ASP A 201 -9.58 -14.08 -2.30
CA ASP A 201 -9.13 -15.45 -2.06
C ASP A 201 -9.61 -15.96 -0.70
N VAL A 202 -9.66 -15.08 0.30
CA VAL A 202 -10.24 -15.39 1.62
C VAL A 202 -11.74 -15.60 1.51
N LEU A 203 -12.45 -14.69 0.83
CA LEU A 203 -13.90 -14.78 0.66
C LEU A 203 -14.31 -16.08 -0.05
N ASN A 204 -13.52 -16.54 -1.03
CA ASN A 204 -13.73 -17.82 -1.72
C ASN A 204 -13.63 -19.06 -0.82
N GLN A 205 -13.03 -18.95 0.37
CA GLN A 205 -12.95 -20.03 1.37
C GLN A 205 -14.08 -19.98 2.41
N LEU A 206 -14.91 -18.94 2.38
CA LEU A 206 -15.95 -18.71 3.37
C LEU A 206 -17.34 -19.05 2.82
N SER A 207 -18.23 -19.50 3.71
CA SER A 207 -19.63 -19.71 3.33
C SER A 207 -20.36 -18.37 3.21
N ASN A 208 -21.41 -18.34 2.39
CA ASN A 208 -22.23 -17.13 2.21
C ASN A 208 -22.77 -16.57 3.54
N GLY A 209 -23.12 -17.44 4.49
CA GLY A 209 -23.60 -17.01 5.81
C GLY A 209 -22.53 -16.27 6.62
N VAL A 210 -21.26 -16.66 6.50
CA VAL A 210 -20.14 -15.93 7.13
C VAL A 210 -19.96 -14.58 6.46
N ILE A 211 -19.93 -14.54 5.13
CA ILE A 211 -19.78 -13.32 4.35
C ILE A 211 -20.91 -12.31 4.68
N GLU A 212 -22.15 -12.80 4.83
CA GLU A 212 -23.29 -11.97 5.24
C GLU A 212 -23.06 -11.34 6.62
N GLN A 213 -22.54 -12.11 7.60
CA GLN A 213 -22.24 -11.57 8.93
C GLN A 213 -21.08 -10.57 8.90
N LEU A 214 -20.03 -10.83 8.12
CA LEU A 214 -18.92 -9.89 7.91
C LEU A 214 -19.38 -8.57 7.25
N SER A 215 -20.49 -8.61 6.52
CA SER A 215 -21.06 -7.44 5.81
C SER A 215 -22.05 -6.63 6.67
N LYS A 216 -22.31 -7.04 7.92
CA LYS A 216 -23.17 -6.31 8.86
C LYS A 216 -22.35 -5.35 9.74
N PRO A 217 -22.89 -4.18 10.14
CA PRO A 217 -22.20 -3.19 10.97
C PRO A 217 -22.10 -3.64 12.44
N HIS A 218 -21.44 -4.75 12.69
CA HIS A 218 -21.26 -5.36 14.01
C HIS A 218 -19.78 -5.44 14.41
N PHE A 219 -18.92 -4.63 13.78
CA PHE A 219 -17.50 -4.54 14.10
C PHE A 219 -17.16 -3.12 14.51
N GLU A 220 -16.55 -2.97 15.68
CA GLU A 220 -15.86 -1.75 16.05
C GLU A 220 -14.49 -1.75 15.39
N ILE A 221 -14.22 -0.72 14.58
CA ILE A 221 -12.92 -0.45 13.96
C ILE A 221 -12.31 0.73 14.69
N SER A 222 -11.20 0.48 15.38
CA SER A 222 -10.40 1.51 16.06
C SER A 222 -9.39 2.10 15.08
N ARG A 223 -9.12 3.40 15.22
CA ARG A 223 -8.04 4.05 14.47
C ARG A 223 -6.68 3.48 14.93
N PRO A 224 -5.75 3.15 14.02
CA PRO A 224 -4.45 2.61 14.40
C PRO A 224 -3.62 3.56 15.28
N ASP A 225 -2.81 2.99 16.18
CA ASP A 225 -1.94 3.73 17.12
C ASP A 225 -0.92 4.68 16.46
N SER A 226 -0.67 4.55 15.14
CA SER A 226 0.21 5.49 14.42
C SER A 226 -0.38 6.89 14.24
N PHE A 227 -1.67 7.07 14.56
CA PHE A 227 -2.39 8.33 14.48
C PHE A 227 -2.45 9.00 15.85
N LYS A 228 -2.53 10.33 15.88
CA LYS A 228 -2.54 11.10 17.14
C LYS A 228 -3.89 11.06 17.90
N GLN A 229 -4.96 10.60 17.25
CA GLN A 229 -6.32 10.63 17.80
C GLN A 229 -6.91 9.22 17.90
N SER A 230 -7.58 8.93 19.02
CA SER A 230 -8.34 7.70 19.21
C SER A 230 -9.75 7.88 18.68
N VAL A 231 -10.10 7.20 17.59
CA VAL A 231 -11.44 7.19 17.01
C VAL A 231 -11.92 5.75 16.90
N LYS A 232 -13.20 5.51 17.18
CA LYS A 232 -13.86 4.21 17.07
C LYS A 232 -15.11 4.35 16.22
N THR A 233 -15.34 3.42 15.30
CA THR A 233 -16.52 3.47 14.41
C THR A 233 -17.09 2.07 14.23
N ILE A 234 -18.42 1.95 14.27
CA ILE A 234 -19.12 0.68 14.09
C ILE A 234 -19.46 0.52 12.60
N LEU A 235 -18.81 -0.43 11.94
CA LEU A 235 -18.83 -0.60 10.48
C LEU A 235 -18.91 -2.08 10.10
N PRO A 236 -19.34 -2.41 8.87
CA PRO A 236 -19.16 -3.76 8.33
C PRO A 236 -17.68 -4.02 8.04
N LEU A 237 -17.21 -5.26 8.25
CA LEU A 237 -15.83 -5.61 7.95
C LEU A 237 -15.57 -5.72 6.45
N ILE A 238 -16.57 -6.20 5.70
CA ILE A 238 -16.55 -6.35 4.24
C ILE A 238 -17.68 -5.54 3.65
N SER A 239 -17.38 -4.81 2.57
CA SER A 239 -18.32 -3.98 1.83
C SER A 239 -18.21 -4.32 0.35
N PHE A 240 -19.33 -4.34 -0.37
CA PHE A 240 -19.35 -4.65 -1.80
C PHE A 240 -19.83 -3.43 -2.60
N ASP A 241 -19.22 -3.17 -3.76
CA ASP A 241 -19.80 -2.22 -4.72
C ASP A 241 -20.91 -2.86 -5.58
N ASN A 242 -21.51 -2.06 -6.45
CA ASN A 242 -22.60 -2.49 -7.33
C ASN A 242 -22.18 -3.56 -8.34
N ASP A 243 -20.88 -3.70 -8.62
CA ASP A 243 -20.33 -4.72 -9.52
C ASP A 243 -19.91 -5.99 -8.75
N GLY A 244 -20.12 -6.03 -7.42
CA GLY A 244 -19.76 -7.15 -6.56
C GLY A 244 -18.29 -7.20 -6.16
N VAL A 245 -17.51 -6.12 -6.36
CA VAL A 245 -16.12 -6.06 -5.88
C VAL A 245 -16.11 -5.85 -4.37
N ALA A 246 -15.36 -6.69 -3.66
CA ALA A 246 -15.21 -6.61 -2.21
C ALA A 246 -14.13 -5.61 -1.80
N TYR A 247 -14.42 -4.86 -0.73
CA TYR A 247 -13.54 -3.94 -0.03
C TYR A 247 -13.52 -4.32 1.46
N CYS A 248 -12.34 -4.29 2.07
CA CYS A 248 -12.10 -4.81 3.41
C CYS A 248 -11.64 -3.71 4.37
N ARG A 249 -12.07 -3.82 5.64
CA ARG A 249 -11.66 -2.97 6.78
C ARG A 249 -10.89 -3.72 7.85
N TYR A 250 -10.42 -4.92 7.55
CA TYR A 250 -9.82 -5.75 8.58
C TYR A 250 -8.47 -5.19 9.02
N ASP A 251 -8.31 -5.04 10.32
CA ASP A 251 -7.04 -4.82 11.01
C ASP A 251 -7.01 -5.72 12.24
N LYS A 252 -6.06 -6.64 12.27
CA LYS A 252 -5.92 -7.65 13.33
C LYS A 252 -5.89 -7.06 14.75
N GLU A 253 -5.29 -5.88 14.91
CA GLU A 253 -5.09 -5.28 16.23
C GLU A 253 -6.22 -4.31 16.60
N ASN A 254 -6.98 -3.82 15.61
CA ASN A 254 -7.94 -2.75 15.77
C ASN A 254 -9.40 -3.12 15.45
N THR A 255 -9.69 -4.39 15.14
CA THR A 255 -11.04 -4.89 14.84
C THR A 255 -11.62 -5.64 16.04
N THR A 256 -12.78 -5.20 16.56
CA THR A 256 -13.48 -5.87 17.65
C THR A 256 -14.92 -6.24 17.25
N PRO A 257 -15.32 -7.52 17.30
CA PRO A 257 -16.70 -7.92 17.02
C PRO A 257 -17.62 -7.55 18.20
N LEU A 258 -18.84 -7.10 17.89
CA LEU A 258 -19.81 -6.61 18.89
C LEU A 258 -20.95 -7.58 19.19
N THR A 259 -21.10 -8.65 18.41
CA THR A 259 -22.10 -9.72 18.64
C THR A 259 -21.46 -11.10 18.57
N THR A 260 -22.16 -12.10 19.08
CA THR A 260 -21.71 -13.51 19.03
C THR A 260 -21.55 -14.00 17.59
N GLU A 261 -22.46 -13.62 16.69
CA GLU A 261 -22.42 -13.99 15.27
C GLU A 261 -21.25 -13.30 14.56
N ALA A 262 -21.00 -12.03 14.86
CA ALA A 262 -19.85 -11.29 14.34
C ALA A 262 -18.53 -11.90 14.83
N ALA A 263 -18.46 -12.30 16.10
CA ALA A 263 -17.29 -12.96 16.67
C ALA A 263 -17.04 -14.32 16.00
N ALA A 264 -18.08 -15.13 15.80
CA ALA A 264 -17.97 -16.40 15.08
C ALA A 264 -17.49 -16.21 13.63
N ALA A 265 -18.04 -15.22 12.92
CA ALA A 265 -17.63 -14.89 11.56
C ALA A 265 -16.17 -14.40 11.50
N LEU A 266 -15.75 -13.57 12.45
CA LEU A 266 -14.36 -13.11 12.56
C LEU A 266 -13.39 -14.26 12.81
N VAL A 267 -13.75 -15.22 13.67
CA VAL A 267 -12.93 -16.42 13.92
C VAL A 267 -12.75 -17.22 12.64
N MET A 268 -13.80 -17.39 11.83
CA MET A 268 -13.73 -18.10 10.55
C MET A 268 -12.87 -17.33 9.53
N TRP A 269 -13.00 -16.01 9.46
CA TRP A 269 -12.14 -15.14 8.66
C TRP A 269 -10.66 -15.28 9.06
N GLU A 270 -10.35 -15.15 10.35
CA GLU A 270 -8.98 -15.26 10.86
C GLU A 270 -8.37 -16.65 10.68
N ALA A 271 -9.21 -17.71 10.67
CA ALA A 271 -8.74 -19.05 10.35
C ALA A 271 -8.21 -19.13 8.91
N GLN A 272 -8.85 -18.45 7.96
CA GLN A 272 -8.37 -18.40 6.57
C GLN A 272 -7.09 -17.57 6.43
N LEU A 273 -6.91 -16.52 7.23
CA LEU A 273 -5.65 -15.76 7.24
C LEU A 273 -4.44 -16.58 7.73
N LYS A 274 -4.69 -17.71 8.42
CA LYS A 274 -3.64 -18.66 8.81
C LYS A 274 -3.38 -19.73 7.76
N ASN A 275 -4.20 -19.81 6.70
CA ASN A 275 -3.98 -20.73 5.61
C ASN A 275 -2.78 -20.27 4.76
N THR A 276 -1.70 -21.03 4.81
CA THR A 276 -0.45 -20.71 4.10
C THR A 276 -0.61 -20.74 2.58
N GLU A 277 -1.61 -21.42 2.04
CA GLU A 277 -1.88 -21.46 0.59
C GLU A 277 -2.39 -20.12 0.04
N LEU A 278 -3.03 -19.31 0.89
CA LEU A 278 -3.53 -17.98 0.51
C LEU A 278 -2.45 -16.89 0.66
N ASN A 279 -1.35 -17.21 1.36
CA ASN A 279 -0.33 -16.24 1.71
C ASN A 279 0.66 -16.01 0.56
N ASN A 280 0.74 -14.76 0.11
CA ASN A 280 1.76 -14.29 -0.81
C ASN A 280 2.88 -13.62 -0.02
N ALA A 281 4.13 -13.81 -0.44
CA ALA A 281 5.29 -13.24 0.24
C ALA A 281 6.22 -12.52 -0.73
N ILE A 282 6.72 -11.36 -0.31
CA ILE A 282 7.77 -10.61 -1.00
C ILE A 282 8.96 -10.40 -0.06
N THR A 283 10.13 -10.82 -0.54
CA THR A 283 11.42 -10.36 0.00
C THR A 283 11.87 -9.21 -0.89
N TYR A 284 11.96 -8.02 -0.32
CA TYR A 284 12.37 -6.84 -1.07
C TYR A 284 13.88 -6.86 -1.31
N GLN A 285 14.30 -6.54 -2.53
CA GLN A 285 15.63 -6.06 -2.87
C GLN A 285 15.60 -4.53 -2.99
N PRO A 286 16.74 -3.83 -2.82
CA PRO A 286 16.80 -2.40 -3.07
C PRO A 286 16.38 -2.10 -4.52
N GLY A 287 15.46 -1.14 -4.70
CA GLY A 287 14.86 -0.83 -6.00
C GLY A 287 13.57 -1.59 -6.30
N ASP A 288 13.13 -2.49 -5.43
CA ASP A 288 11.81 -3.10 -5.59
C ASP A 288 10.71 -2.15 -5.13
N PHE A 289 9.63 -2.11 -5.89
CA PHE A 289 8.46 -1.29 -5.64
C PHE A 289 7.21 -2.14 -5.72
N LEU A 290 6.49 -2.23 -4.61
CA LEU A 290 5.17 -2.84 -4.55
C LEU A 290 4.13 -1.73 -4.58
N ILE A 291 3.08 -1.88 -5.39
CA ILE A 291 1.83 -1.12 -5.25
C ILE A 291 0.67 -2.08 -5.08
N ILE A 292 -0.20 -1.77 -4.12
CA ILE A 292 -1.37 -2.57 -3.78
C ILE A 292 -2.63 -1.73 -3.86
N LYS A 293 -3.76 -2.39 -4.16
CA LYS A 293 -5.09 -1.86 -3.89
C LYS A 293 -5.39 -2.12 -2.42
N ASN A 294 -5.14 -1.12 -1.58
CA ASN A 294 -5.07 -1.24 -0.12
C ASN A 294 -6.31 -1.92 0.49
N GLN A 295 -7.50 -1.62 -0.03
CA GLN A 295 -8.76 -2.15 0.50
C GLN A 295 -9.10 -3.56 -0.02
N ARG A 296 -8.31 -4.10 -0.96
CA ARG A 296 -8.57 -5.39 -1.62
C ARG A 296 -7.62 -6.50 -1.24
N LEU A 297 -6.63 -6.19 -0.42
CA LEU A 297 -5.73 -7.18 0.17
C LEU A 297 -5.35 -6.73 1.57
N MET A 298 -4.98 -7.68 2.41
CA MET A 298 -4.43 -7.40 3.73
C MET A 298 -2.95 -7.69 3.69
N HIS A 299 -2.14 -6.75 4.17
CA HIS A 299 -0.70 -6.90 4.23
C HIS A 299 -0.22 -7.00 5.68
N SER A 300 0.96 -7.55 5.85
CA SER A 300 1.57 -7.79 7.16
C SER A 300 3.08 -7.88 7.05
N ARG A 301 3.72 -7.93 8.21
CA ARG A 301 5.15 -8.12 8.30
C ARG A 301 5.49 -9.04 9.46
N GLU A 302 6.34 -10.01 9.19
CA GLU A 302 6.91 -10.86 10.22
C GLU A 302 7.72 -10.04 11.23
N GLY A 303 7.75 -10.54 12.47
CA GLY A 303 8.67 -10.01 13.48
C GLY A 303 10.12 -10.24 13.09
N PHE A 304 10.98 -9.28 13.35
CA PHE A 304 12.42 -9.36 13.11
C PHE A 304 13.22 -8.61 14.18
N SER A 305 14.52 -8.90 14.24
CA SER A 305 15.44 -8.23 15.17
C SER A 305 16.30 -7.21 14.41
N PRO A 306 16.08 -5.90 14.60
CA PRO A 306 16.92 -4.86 14.00
C PRO A 306 18.35 -4.95 14.52
N ARG A 307 19.30 -4.48 13.70
CA ARG A 307 20.74 -4.38 14.05
C ARG A 307 21.09 -3.09 14.77
N ASP A 308 20.30 -2.04 14.54
CA ASP A 308 20.49 -0.69 15.09
C ASP A 308 21.83 -0.02 14.72
N ASP A 309 22.51 -0.50 13.67
CA ASP A 309 23.82 -0.02 13.23
C ASP A 309 23.73 0.99 12.05
N GLY A 310 22.52 1.29 11.60
CA GLY A 310 22.23 2.12 10.43
C GLY A 310 22.09 1.34 9.12
N THR A 311 22.12 0.00 9.15
CA THR A 311 21.97 -0.88 7.98
C THR A 311 20.65 -1.66 7.95
N ASP A 312 19.72 -1.34 8.85
CA ASP A 312 18.42 -2.00 8.91
C ASP A 312 17.54 -1.71 7.69
N ARG A 313 16.55 -2.58 7.49
CA ARG A 313 15.51 -2.45 6.47
C ARG A 313 14.93 -1.04 6.44
N TRP A 314 14.86 -0.47 5.24
CA TRP A 314 14.33 0.86 5.00
C TRP A 314 13.49 0.86 3.72
N LEU A 315 12.18 1.06 3.90
CA LEU A 315 11.25 1.31 2.81
C LEU A 315 10.70 2.74 2.86
N ILE A 316 10.22 3.23 1.72
CA ILE A 316 9.38 4.42 1.62
C ILE A 316 7.96 3.98 1.30
N ARG A 317 6.99 4.46 2.07
CA ARG A 317 5.55 4.29 1.82
C ARG A 317 4.96 5.57 1.25
N LEU A 318 4.07 5.43 0.28
CA LEU A 318 3.26 6.51 -0.27
C LEU A 318 1.82 6.03 -0.43
N PHE A 319 0.84 6.81 0.05
CA PHE A 319 -0.57 6.52 -0.22
C PHE A 319 -1.03 7.19 -1.50
N GLY A 320 -2.10 6.65 -2.08
CA GLY A 320 -2.75 7.25 -3.23
C GLY A 320 -4.26 7.03 -3.28
N MET A 321 -4.90 7.94 -3.99
CA MET A 321 -6.34 7.94 -4.28
C MET A 321 -6.57 7.80 -5.78
N SER A 322 -7.74 7.28 -6.18
CA SER A 322 -8.13 7.31 -7.59
C SER A 322 -8.40 8.73 -8.10
N SER A 323 -8.85 9.61 -7.21
CA SER A 323 -9.15 11.03 -7.43
C SER A 323 -9.00 11.82 -6.12
N LEU A 324 -8.48 13.05 -6.19
CA LEU A 324 -8.40 13.96 -5.04
C LEU A 324 -9.78 14.44 -4.57
N GLU A 325 -10.86 14.23 -5.35
CA GLU A 325 -12.24 14.55 -4.94
C GLU A 325 -12.69 13.73 -3.72
N ARG A 326 -12.01 12.62 -3.43
CA ARG A 326 -12.29 11.78 -2.26
C ARG A 326 -11.55 12.22 -1.00
N ILE A 327 -10.85 13.34 -1.08
CA ILE A 327 -10.11 13.93 0.04
C ILE A 327 -10.81 15.22 0.47
N ILE A 328 -10.97 15.37 1.78
CA ILE A 328 -11.28 16.66 2.40
C ILE A 328 -9.94 17.28 2.79
N PRO A 329 -9.43 18.26 2.03
CA PRO A 329 -8.09 18.76 2.24
C PRO A 329 -8.04 19.65 3.49
N ILE A 330 -6.93 19.62 4.23
CA ILE A 330 -6.75 20.47 5.42
C ILE A 330 -6.76 21.97 5.11
N ASN A 331 -6.44 22.37 3.87
CA ASN A 331 -6.56 23.73 3.34
C ASN A 331 -6.37 23.75 1.81
N GLU A 332 -6.70 24.87 1.17
CA GLU A 332 -6.63 25.02 -0.29
C GLU A 332 -5.22 24.84 -0.88
N GLU A 333 -4.19 25.15 -0.09
CA GLU A 333 -2.81 25.03 -0.56
C GLU A 333 -2.25 23.61 -0.49
N ASN A 334 -2.82 22.76 0.36
CA ASN A 334 -2.35 21.40 0.65
C ASN A 334 -3.42 20.37 0.32
N LYS A 335 -3.89 20.38 -0.94
CA LYS A 335 -4.97 19.50 -1.42
C LYS A 335 -4.72 18.00 -1.31
N HIS A 336 -3.45 17.60 -1.15
CA HIS A 336 -3.02 16.21 -1.03
C HIS A 336 -2.97 15.73 0.43
N ILE A 337 -3.10 16.63 1.41
CA ILE A 337 -3.09 16.28 2.83
C ILE A 337 -4.54 16.18 3.27
N ALA A 338 -4.97 14.94 3.48
CA ALA A 338 -6.31 14.57 3.87
C ALA A 338 -6.56 14.83 5.36
N GLN A 339 -7.73 15.40 5.66
CA GLN A 339 -8.30 15.41 7.00
C GLN A 339 -8.83 14.01 7.33
N ASP A 340 -8.32 13.44 8.43
CA ASP A 340 -8.62 12.09 8.93
C ASP A 340 -9.32 12.07 10.27
#